data_AF-A0A6S8U8E5-F1
#
_entry.id   AF-A0A6S8U8E5-F1
#
_cell.length_a   1.000
_cell.length_b   1.000
_cell.length_c   1.000
_cell.angle_alpha   90.00
_cell.angle_beta   90.00
_cell.angle_gamma   90.00
#
_symmetry.space_group_name_H-M   'P 1'
#
loop_
_entity.id
_entity.type
_entity.pdbx_description
1 polymer ?
#
loop_
_entity_poly.entity_id
_entity_poly.type
_entity_poly.pdbx_seq_one_letter_code
_entity_poly.pdbx_strand_id
1 'polypeptide(L)'
;MKLAIALCLSSAAAFQAPAAAPASTALRAVDESTLGVQAPAGFLDPLGFVAKDGPEAFVRRRAVERKHGRIAMVAITGVLVHNAQIEFPGYLSKSADLKFSDVPDGLGGFFSIPAAGIAQILAFCALVELAWWPANNYSGDYGCGFFGTSYNDDPETKATKLNAELANGRLAMLGIAGAMFAEGQTGETLAQQFENLSFSIV
;
A
#
# COMPACT_ATOMS: atom_id res chain seq x y z
N MET A 1 53.95 -66.97 9.59
CA MET A 1 52.74 -66.54 10.33
C MET A 1 53.15 -65.66 11.51
N LYS A 2 53.29 -64.32 11.33
CA LYS A 2 53.50 -63.35 12.44
C LYS A 2 53.51 -61.86 12.01
N LEU A 3 53.03 -61.52 10.82
CA LEU A 3 53.21 -60.17 10.25
C LEU A 3 51.95 -59.62 9.54
N ALA A 4 50.76 -60.07 9.92
CA ALA A 4 49.50 -59.65 9.27
C ALA A 4 48.42 -59.12 10.23
N ILE A 5 48.72 -58.93 11.52
CA ILE A 5 47.69 -58.60 12.55
C ILE A 5 47.86 -57.21 13.17
N ALA A 6 48.86 -56.41 12.75
CA ALA A 6 49.21 -55.16 13.44
C ALA A 6 48.74 -53.85 12.78
N LEU A 7 48.05 -53.87 11.63
CA LEU A 7 47.77 -52.64 10.86
C LEU A 7 46.28 -52.18 10.82
N CYS A 8 45.37 -52.84 11.53
CA CYS A 8 43.93 -52.51 11.47
C CYS A 8 43.35 -51.91 12.76
N LEU A 9 44.19 -51.52 13.74
CA LEU A 9 43.76 -50.80 14.95
C LEU A 9 43.94 -49.27 14.83
N SER A 10 43.76 -48.69 13.64
CA SER A 10 43.62 -47.24 13.52
C SER A 10 42.18 -46.85 13.84
N SER A 11 42.00 -46.29 15.03
CA SER A 11 40.81 -45.60 15.52
C SER A 11 40.04 -44.86 14.42
N ALA A 12 38.76 -45.21 14.24
CA ALA A 12 37.81 -44.39 13.51
C ALA A 12 37.62 -43.06 14.25
N ALA A 13 38.35 -42.03 13.85
CA ALA A 13 38.04 -40.66 14.22
C ALA A 13 36.73 -40.30 13.52
N ALA A 14 35.65 -40.22 14.30
CA ALA A 14 34.34 -39.81 13.84
C ALA A 14 34.42 -38.46 13.13
N PHE A 15 34.00 -38.42 11.88
CA PHE A 15 33.76 -37.17 11.16
C PHE A 15 32.52 -36.51 11.78
N GLN A 16 32.74 -35.66 12.77
CA GLN A 16 31.70 -34.84 13.37
C GLN A 16 31.36 -33.70 12.40
N ALA A 17 30.22 -33.78 11.73
CA ALA A 17 29.67 -32.65 10.99
C ALA A 17 29.40 -31.48 11.96
N PRO A 18 29.60 -30.20 11.55
CA PRO A 18 29.29 -29.08 12.42
C PRO A 18 27.80 -29.12 12.78
N ALA A 19 27.51 -29.14 14.08
CA ALA A 19 26.15 -29.09 14.58
C ALA A 19 25.48 -27.82 14.04
N ALA A 20 24.39 -27.99 13.29
CA ALA A 20 23.58 -26.88 12.82
C ALA A 20 23.14 -26.03 14.01
N ALA A 21 23.43 -24.73 13.96
CA ALA A 21 23.02 -23.79 15.00
C ALA A 21 21.49 -23.87 15.17
N PRO A 22 20.98 -23.84 16.42
CA PRO A 22 19.55 -23.87 16.64
C PRO A 22 18.92 -22.62 16.01
N ALA A 23 18.05 -22.83 15.02
CA ALA A 23 17.23 -21.78 14.46
C ALA A 23 16.31 -21.27 15.57
N SER A 24 16.57 -20.06 16.07
CA SER A 24 15.70 -19.41 17.03
C SER A 24 14.35 -19.11 16.35
N THR A 25 13.31 -19.85 16.74
CA THR A 25 11.91 -19.49 16.51
C THR A 25 11.55 -18.31 17.41
N ALA A 26 12.12 -17.14 17.11
CA ALA A 26 11.49 -15.89 17.51
C ALA A 26 10.18 -15.78 16.72
N LEU A 27 9.08 -15.52 17.42
CA LEU A 27 7.78 -15.18 16.86
C LEU A 27 7.94 -14.37 15.57
N ARG A 28 7.43 -14.91 14.45
CA ARG A 28 7.49 -14.28 13.12
C ARG A 28 6.62 -13.02 13.10
N ALA A 29 7.11 -11.94 13.68
CA ALA A 29 6.80 -10.61 13.15
C ALA A 29 7.31 -10.62 11.72
N VAL A 30 6.40 -10.50 10.74
CA VAL A 30 6.77 -10.42 9.33
C VAL A 30 7.77 -9.28 9.21
N ASP A 31 8.98 -9.59 8.77
CA ASP A 31 10.05 -8.62 8.66
C ASP A 31 9.63 -7.56 7.63
N GLU A 32 9.42 -6.33 8.09
CA GLU A 32 8.98 -5.21 7.23
C GLU A 32 9.97 -4.91 6.10
N SER A 33 11.22 -5.38 6.21
CA SER A 33 12.24 -5.31 5.17
C SER A 33 11.99 -6.27 4.00
N THR A 34 11.30 -7.38 4.25
CA THR A 34 10.90 -8.38 3.25
C THR A 34 9.53 -8.08 2.62
N LEU A 35 8.71 -7.28 3.30
CA LEU A 35 7.39 -6.85 2.83
C LEU A 35 7.53 -5.89 1.64
N GLY A 36 6.75 -6.08 0.58
CA GLY A 36 6.78 -5.23 -0.63
C GLY A 36 7.91 -5.52 -1.62
N VAL A 37 8.73 -6.54 -1.35
CA VAL A 37 9.68 -7.10 -2.33
C VAL A 37 8.89 -8.06 -3.22
N GLN A 38 8.63 -7.67 -4.46
CA GLN A 38 7.85 -8.45 -5.41
C GLN A 38 8.54 -8.46 -6.77
N ALA A 39 8.42 -9.57 -7.49
CA ALA A 39 8.82 -9.63 -8.89
C ALA A 39 7.96 -8.67 -9.72
N PRO A 40 8.50 -7.97 -10.74
CA PRO A 40 9.83 -8.10 -11.34
C PRO A 40 10.94 -7.22 -10.72
N ALA A 41 10.61 -6.26 -9.86
CA ALA A 41 11.56 -5.24 -9.41
C ALA A 41 12.41 -5.65 -8.18
N GLY A 42 11.99 -6.67 -7.42
CA GLY A 42 12.71 -7.09 -6.22
C GLY A 42 12.79 -5.97 -5.16
N PHE A 43 13.94 -5.83 -4.51
CA PHE A 43 14.19 -4.74 -3.56
C PHE A 43 14.67 -3.50 -4.33
N LEU A 44 13.77 -2.54 -4.54
CA LEU A 44 14.01 -1.34 -5.33
C LEU A 44 14.34 -0.13 -4.43
N ASP A 45 15.63 0.10 -4.19
CA ASP A 45 16.15 1.32 -3.54
C ASP A 45 17.32 1.93 -4.35
N PRO A 46 17.03 2.65 -5.45
CA PRO A 46 18.07 3.25 -6.30
C PRO A 46 18.82 4.42 -5.62
N LEU A 47 18.24 5.03 -4.59
CA LEU A 47 18.80 6.21 -3.90
C LEU A 47 19.55 5.84 -2.61
N GLY A 48 19.47 4.57 -2.19
CA GLY A 48 20.16 4.03 -1.01
C GLY A 48 19.64 4.61 0.30
N PHE A 49 18.35 4.95 0.39
CA PHE A 49 17.77 5.53 1.59
C PHE A 49 17.82 4.59 2.79
N VAL A 50 17.75 3.28 2.55
CA VAL A 50 17.82 2.28 3.63
C VAL A 50 19.22 2.20 4.23
N ALA A 51 20.25 2.33 3.39
CA ALA A 51 21.64 2.33 3.83
C ALA A 51 22.07 3.65 4.50
N LYS A 52 21.43 4.78 4.14
CA LYS A 52 21.78 6.12 4.64
C LYS A 52 21.12 6.48 5.97
N ASP A 53 19.83 6.19 6.13
CA ASP A 53 19.04 6.71 7.25
C ASP A 53 18.79 5.67 8.36
N GLY A 54 19.21 4.42 8.15
CA GLY A 54 19.09 3.35 9.13
C GLY A 54 17.68 2.72 9.22
N PRO A 55 17.53 1.69 10.09
CA PRO A 55 16.31 0.87 10.14
C PRO A 55 15.08 1.61 10.70
N GLU A 56 15.27 2.59 11.58
CA GLU A 56 14.16 3.34 12.18
C GLU A 56 13.47 4.26 11.14
N ALA A 57 14.26 4.91 10.29
CA ALA A 57 13.74 5.70 9.18
C ALA A 57 13.00 4.82 8.16
N PHE A 58 13.40 3.56 7.99
CA PHE A 58 12.73 2.62 7.09
C PHE A 58 11.31 2.25 7.57
N VAL A 59 11.12 1.98 8.86
CA VAL A 59 9.78 1.72 9.44
C VAL A 59 8.84 2.89 9.19
N ARG A 60 9.32 4.12 9.41
CA ARG A 60 8.53 5.32 9.12
C ARG A 60 8.23 5.47 7.63
N ARG A 61 9.23 5.28 6.75
CA ARG A 61 9.04 5.35 5.29
C ARG A 61 8.04 4.31 4.80
N ARG A 62 8.04 3.10 5.38
CA ARG A 62 7.06 2.06 5.10
C ARG A 62 5.64 2.47 5.52
N ALA A 63 5.49 3.05 6.70
CA ALA A 63 4.20 3.56 7.16
C ALA A 63 3.68 4.69 6.25
N VAL A 64 4.57 5.58 5.81
CA VAL A 64 4.24 6.65 4.86
C VAL A 64 3.82 6.10 3.50
N GLU A 65 4.54 5.10 2.97
CA GLU A 65 4.18 4.41 1.72
C GLU A 65 2.79 3.77 1.82
N ARG A 66 2.51 3.03 2.91
CA ARG A 66 1.19 2.44 3.15
C ARG A 66 0.09 3.51 3.21
N LYS A 67 0.32 4.62 3.93
CA LYS A 67 -0.67 5.71 4.05
C LYS A 67 -0.99 6.33 2.70
N HIS A 68 0.03 6.69 1.91
CA HIS A 68 -0.17 7.24 0.57
C HIS A 68 -0.84 6.22 -0.36
N GLY A 69 -0.50 4.94 -0.23
CA GLY A 69 -1.08 3.88 -1.07
C GLY A 69 -2.56 3.69 -0.80
N ARG A 70 -2.95 3.68 0.48
CA ARG A 70 -4.37 3.60 0.89
C ARG A 70 -5.18 4.79 0.38
N ILE A 71 -4.64 6.01 0.51
CA ILE A 71 -5.30 7.22 0.01
C ILE A 71 -5.43 7.18 -1.51
N ALA A 72 -4.36 6.78 -2.22
CA ALA A 72 -4.38 6.68 -3.68
C ALA A 72 -5.35 5.61 -4.19
N MET A 73 -5.46 4.47 -3.51
CA MET A 73 -6.43 3.42 -3.87
C MET A 73 -7.87 3.93 -3.78
N VAL A 74 -8.24 4.62 -2.69
CA VAL A 74 -9.56 5.23 -2.55
C VAL A 74 -9.79 6.34 -3.57
N ALA A 75 -8.76 7.15 -3.84
CA ALA A 75 -8.83 8.22 -4.82
C ALA A 75 -9.10 7.68 -6.24
N ILE A 76 -8.43 6.62 -6.70
CA ILE A 76 -8.70 6.01 -8.01
C ILE A 76 -10.12 5.48 -8.09
N THR A 77 -10.58 4.77 -7.06
CA THR A 77 -11.96 4.30 -7.04
C THR A 77 -12.93 5.47 -7.11
N GLY A 78 -12.67 6.57 -6.40
CA GLY A 78 -13.45 7.80 -6.48
C GLY A 78 -13.47 8.41 -7.89
N VAL A 79 -12.31 8.54 -8.54
CA VAL A 79 -12.22 9.05 -9.93
C VAL A 79 -13.04 8.16 -10.88
N LEU A 80 -12.94 6.84 -10.78
CA LEU A 80 -13.70 5.92 -11.62
C LEU A 80 -15.22 6.00 -11.37
N VAL A 81 -15.65 6.08 -10.11
CA VAL A 81 -17.06 6.17 -9.73
C VAL A 81 -17.69 7.48 -10.18
N HIS A 82 -16.99 8.61 -9.99
CA HIS A 82 -17.47 9.92 -10.44
C HIS A 82 -17.55 9.99 -11.97
N ASN A 83 -16.51 9.54 -12.70
CA ASN A 83 -16.56 9.49 -14.17
C ASN A 83 -17.58 8.48 -14.72
N ALA A 84 -18.07 7.53 -13.91
CA ALA A 84 -19.18 6.64 -14.26
C ALA A 84 -20.56 7.26 -13.99
N GLN A 85 -20.63 8.54 -13.58
CA GLN A 85 -21.85 9.28 -13.27
C GLN A 85 -22.70 8.61 -12.16
N ILE A 86 -22.04 7.89 -11.25
CA ILE A 86 -22.70 7.30 -10.10
C ILE A 86 -22.71 8.33 -8.98
N GLU A 87 -23.78 9.10 -8.93
CA GLU A 87 -23.95 10.19 -7.99
C GLU A 87 -25.01 9.88 -6.93
N PHE A 88 -24.88 10.51 -5.77
CA PHE A 88 -25.93 10.45 -4.76
C PHE A 88 -27.14 11.28 -5.20
N PRO A 89 -28.37 10.74 -5.15
CA PRO A 89 -29.55 11.51 -5.48
C PRO A 89 -29.81 12.54 -4.36
N GLY A 90 -29.66 13.83 -4.67
CA GLY A 90 -30.03 14.90 -3.73
C GLY A 90 -29.27 16.21 -3.88
N TYR A 91 -29.39 17.04 -2.85
CA TYR A 91 -28.68 18.31 -2.73
C TYR A 91 -27.44 18.14 -1.85
N LEU A 92 -26.29 18.58 -2.36
CA LEU A 92 -25.04 18.69 -1.61
C LEU A 92 -25.15 19.79 -0.56
N SER A 93 -25.76 20.92 -0.91
CA SER A 93 -26.03 22.02 0.03
C SER A 93 -27.34 22.71 -0.30
N LYS A 94 -28.26 22.73 0.67
CA LYS A 94 -29.54 23.44 0.56
C LYS A 94 -29.41 24.96 0.66
N SER A 95 -28.28 25.47 1.16
CA SER A 95 -28.04 26.92 1.27
C SER A 95 -27.30 27.49 0.07
N ALA A 96 -26.64 26.64 -0.72
CA ALA A 96 -25.96 27.02 -1.96
C ALA A 96 -26.70 26.52 -3.21
N ASP A 97 -27.87 25.88 -3.04
CA ASP A 97 -28.66 25.23 -4.10
C ASP A 97 -27.84 24.33 -5.05
N LEU A 98 -26.82 23.65 -4.50
CA LEU A 98 -25.94 22.76 -5.26
C LEU A 98 -26.44 21.31 -5.18
N LYS A 99 -26.71 20.69 -6.33
CA LYS A 99 -26.96 19.25 -6.43
C LYS A 99 -25.66 18.49 -6.64
N PHE A 100 -25.68 17.19 -6.35
CA PHE A 100 -24.53 16.33 -6.64
C PHE A 100 -24.24 16.23 -8.15
N SER A 101 -25.26 16.40 -9.00
CA SER A 101 -25.15 16.44 -10.47
C SER A 101 -24.52 17.69 -11.05
N ASP A 102 -24.43 18.74 -10.25
CA ASP A 102 -23.90 20.03 -10.72
C ASP A 102 -22.40 20.15 -10.41
N VAL A 103 -21.81 19.13 -9.76
CA VAL A 103 -20.40 19.09 -9.41
C VAL A 103 -19.62 18.52 -10.60
N PRO A 104 -18.63 19.24 -11.17
CA PRO A 104 -17.83 18.71 -12.25
C PRO A 104 -17.04 17.47 -11.83
N ASP A 105 -16.98 16.48 -12.72
CA ASP A 105 -16.10 15.32 -12.55
C ASP A 105 -14.63 15.73 -12.68
N GLY A 106 -13.75 15.07 -11.91
CA GLY A 106 -12.31 15.33 -11.91
C GLY A 106 -11.86 16.41 -10.92
N LEU A 107 -10.70 17.02 -11.18
CA LEU A 107 -10.07 17.99 -10.29
C LEU A 107 -10.93 19.23 -9.98
N GLY A 108 -11.82 19.62 -10.90
CA GLY A 108 -12.74 20.74 -10.73
C GLY A 108 -13.82 20.53 -9.67
N GLY A 109 -14.14 19.27 -9.35
CA GLY A 109 -15.14 18.92 -8.34
C GLY A 109 -14.76 19.40 -6.95
N PHE A 110 -13.48 19.31 -6.59
CA PHE A 110 -13.00 19.78 -5.29
C PHE A 110 -13.22 21.28 -5.07
N PHE A 111 -13.03 22.10 -6.10
CA PHE A 111 -13.20 23.55 -6.03
C PHE A 111 -14.67 23.99 -5.99
N SER A 112 -15.59 23.10 -6.39
CA SER A 112 -17.04 23.36 -6.40
C SER A 112 -17.70 23.08 -5.05
N ILE A 113 -16.99 22.44 -4.12
CA ILE A 113 -17.50 22.14 -2.78
C ILE A 113 -17.43 23.40 -1.90
N PRO A 114 -18.52 23.77 -1.20
CA PRO A 114 -18.50 24.88 -0.26
C PRO A 114 -17.39 24.72 0.80
N ALA A 115 -16.69 25.81 1.14
CA ALA A 115 -15.60 25.79 2.12
C ALA A 115 -16.01 25.20 3.49
N ALA A 116 -17.27 25.38 3.90
CA ALA A 116 -17.81 24.77 5.11
C ALA A 116 -17.85 23.22 5.04
N GLY A 117 -18.15 22.65 3.86
CA GLY A 117 -18.11 21.20 3.63
C GLY A 117 -16.68 20.66 3.68
N ILE A 118 -15.74 21.35 3.05
CA ILE A 118 -14.31 21.00 3.11
C ILE A 118 -13.81 21.04 4.57
N ALA A 119 -14.18 22.08 5.33
CA ALA A 119 -13.82 22.21 6.72
C ALA A 119 -14.38 21.06 7.59
N GLN A 120 -15.61 20.59 7.32
CA GLN A 120 -16.18 19.43 8.00
C GLN A 120 -15.42 18.14 7.68
N ILE A 121 -15.07 17.91 6.41
CA ILE A 121 -14.28 16.75 5.98
C ILE A 121 -12.91 16.77 6.67
N LEU A 122 -12.20 17.90 6.62
CA LEU A 122 -10.88 18.02 7.24
C LEU A 122 -10.93 17.88 8.77
N ALA A 123 -11.94 18.45 9.43
CA ALA A 123 -12.11 18.30 10.87
C ALA A 123 -12.38 16.85 11.27
N PHE A 124 -13.22 16.14 10.51
CA PHE A 124 -13.49 14.72 10.74
C PHE A 124 -12.25 13.86 10.48
N CYS A 125 -11.55 14.08 9.36
CA CYS A 125 -10.31 13.38 9.06
C CYS A 125 -9.23 13.64 10.11
N ALA A 126 -9.11 14.87 10.63
CA ALA A 126 -8.18 15.20 11.69
C ALA A 126 -8.52 14.47 13.00
N LEU A 127 -9.81 14.38 13.35
CA LEU A 127 -10.24 13.61 14.53
C LEU A 127 -9.92 12.13 14.37
N VAL A 128 -10.22 11.55 13.21
CA VAL A 128 -9.89 10.14 12.91
C VAL A 128 -8.38 9.91 12.99
N GLU A 129 -7.58 10.78 12.38
CA GLU A 129 -6.12 10.63 12.34
C GLU A 129 -5.43 10.84 13.70
N LEU A 130 -6.05 11.59 14.62
CA LEU A 130 -5.46 11.89 15.94
C LEU A 130 -6.00 10.99 17.06
N ALA A 131 -7.28 10.62 17.02
CA ALA A 131 -7.95 9.95 18.14
C ALA A 131 -8.23 8.46 17.88
N TRP A 132 -8.80 8.11 16.72
CA TRP A 132 -9.22 6.73 16.45
C TRP A 132 -8.12 5.90 15.80
N TRP A 133 -7.48 6.44 14.76
CA TRP A 133 -6.43 5.79 14.00
C TRP A 133 -5.19 6.67 13.98
N PRO A 134 -4.43 6.68 15.10
CA PRO A 134 -3.30 7.56 15.27
C PRO A 134 -2.23 7.29 14.21
N ALA A 135 -1.94 8.29 13.37
CA ALA A 135 -0.89 8.19 12.34
C ALA A 135 0.53 8.01 12.92
N ASN A 136 0.71 8.21 14.24
CA ASN A 136 1.94 7.91 14.94
C ASN A 136 2.15 6.40 15.17
N ASN A 137 1.14 5.56 14.93
CA ASN A 137 1.29 4.11 14.99
C ASN A 137 1.79 3.58 13.64
N TYR A 138 3.11 3.39 13.53
CA TYR A 138 3.76 2.90 12.30
C TYR A 138 3.41 1.46 11.92
N SER A 139 2.84 0.69 12.86
CA SER A 139 2.36 -0.67 12.58
C SER A 139 1.21 -0.69 11.57
N GLY A 140 0.39 0.38 11.52
CA GLY A 140 -0.75 0.50 10.59
C GLY A 140 -1.86 -0.55 10.75
N ASP A 141 -1.79 -1.36 11.82
CA ASP A 141 -2.78 -2.35 12.24
C ASP A 141 -3.74 -1.66 13.22
N TYR A 142 -4.70 -0.94 12.64
CA TYR A 142 -5.62 -0.06 13.35
C TYR A 142 -6.74 -0.80 14.12
N GLY A 143 -6.50 -2.07 14.47
CA GLY A 143 -7.48 -2.95 15.14
C GLY A 143 -8.60 -3.46 14.22
N CYS A 144 -8.64 -2.99 12.97
CA CYS A 144 -9.56 -3.46 11.94
C CYS A 144 -8.82 -4.48 11.07
N GLY A 145 -8.86 -5.75 11.44
CA GLY A 145 -8.34 -6.84 10.61
C GLY A 145 -8.99 -6.85 9.21
N PHE A 146 -8.46 -7.66 8.30
CA PHE A 146 -9.00 -7.75 6.93
C PHE A 146 -10.42 -8.35 6.98
N PHE A 147 -11.42 -7.52 6.69
CA PHE A 147 -12.84 -7.82 6.90
C PHE A 147 -13.16 -8.35 8.31
N GLY A 148 -12.51 -7.80 9.35
CA GLY A 148 -12.73 -8.18 10.75
C GLY A 148 -12.03 -9.48 11.17
N THR A 149 -11.32 -10.16 10.27
CA THR A 149 -10.50 -11.33 10.60
C THR A 149 -9.03 -10.94 10.74
N SER A 150 -8.42 -11.30 11.87
CA SER A 150 -6.98 -11.14 12.08
C SER A 150 -6.24 -12.39 11.59
N TYR A 151 -5.42 -12.26 10.55
CA TYR A 151 -4.57 -13.36 10.07
C TYR A 151 -3.28 -13.50 10.89
N ASN A 152 -3.38 -13.47 12.22
CA ASN A 152 -2.23 -13.63 13.10
C ASN A 152 -1.79 -15.09 13.21
N ASP A 153 -2.68 -16.03 12.94
CA ASP A 153 -2.42 -17.47 13.00
C ASP A 153 -1.70 -18.02 11.76
N ASP A 154 -1.69 -17.26 10.66
CA ASP A 154 -1.15 -17.71 9.37
C ASP A 154 -0.27 -16.63 8.69
N PRO A 155 1.04 -16.59 9.00
CA PRO A 155 1.95 -15.51 8.63
C PRO A 155 2.21 -15.42 7.12
N GLU A 156 2.10 -16.53 6.38
CA GLU A 156 2.30 -16.56 4.92
C GLU A 156 1.15 -15.89 4.19
N THR A 157 -0.08 -16.18 4.62
CA THR A 157 -1.29 -15.53 4.10
C THR A 157 -1.29 -14.04 4.44
N LYS A 158 -0.84 -13.66 5.65
CA LYS A 158 -0.69 -12.26 6.06
C LYS A 158 0.31 -11.51 5.17
N ALA A 159 1.50 -12.08 4.95
CA ALA A 159 2.53 -11.48 4.11
C ALA A 159 2.07 -11.29 2.66
N THR A 160 1.37 -12.29 2.09
CA THR A 160 0.85 -12.22 0.72
C THR A 160 -0.20 -11.11 0.56
N LYS A 161 -1.12 -10.96 1.51
CA LYS A 161 -2.14 -9.91 1.46
C LYS A 161 -1.58 -8.51 1.66
N LEU A 162 -0.63 -8.36 2.59
CA LEU A 162 0.10 -7.10 2.78
C LEU A 162 0.93 -6.72 1.55
N ASN A 163 1.53 -7.72 0.89
CA ASN A 163 2.19 -7.53 -0.39
C ASN A 163 1.20 -7.06 -1.46
N ALA A 164 0.03 -7.68 -1.57
CA ALA A 164 -1.01 -7.23 -2.50
C ALA A 164 -1.49 -5.80 -2.21
N GLU A 165 -1.64 -5.41 -0.94
CA GLU A 165 -1.97 -4.05 -0.53
C GLU A 165 -0.92 -3.04 -1.01
N LEU A 166 0.37 -3.32 -0.80
CA LEU A 166 1.46 -2.45 -1.23
C LEU A 166 1.55 -2.35 -2.75
N ALA A 167 1.38 -3.46 -3.47
CA ALA A 167 1.43 -3.47 -4.94
C ALA A 167 0.29 -2.65 -5.55
N ASN A 168 -0.94 -2.85 -5.07
CA ASN A 168 -2.09 -2.07 -5.50
C ASN A 168 -1.94 -0.60 -5.09
N GLY A 169 -1.40 -0.31 -3.90
CA GLY A 169 -1.10 1.03 -3.45
C GLY A 169 -0.10 1.75 -4.34
N ARG A 170 1.00 1.11 -4.73
CA ARG A 170 2.01 1.67 -5.65
C ARG A 170 1.42 1.93 -7.03
N LEU A 171 0.67 0.97 -7.57
CA LEU A 171 -0.01 1.14 -8.85
C LEU A 171 -1.01 2.30 -8.79
N ALA A 172 -1.75 2.40 -7.68
CA ALA A 172 -2.72 3.45 -7.49
C ALA A 172 -2.09 4.85 -7.40
N MET A 173 -0.94 4.99 -6.74
CA MET A 173 -0.21 6.27 -6.73
C MET A 173 0.14 6.72 -8.15
N LEU A 174 0.62 5.81 -9.00
CA LEU A 174 0.93 6.11 -10.40
C LEU A 174 -0.32 6.42 -11.22
N GLY A 175 -1.41 5.68 -11.00
CA GLY A 175 -2.67 5.89 -11.70
C GLY A 175 -3.31 7.24 -11.40
N ILE A 176 -3.32 7.69 -10.13
CA ILE A 176 -3.83 9.02 -9.78
C ILE A 176 -2.92 10.13 -10.30
N ALA A 177 -1.60 9.98 -10.18
CA ALA A 177 -0.69 10.96 -10.74
C ALA A 177 -0.87 11.11 -12.26
N GLY A 178 -1.07 10.00 -12.97
CA GLY A 178 -1.38 9.97 -14.39
C GLY A 178 -2.73 10.62 -14.72
N ALA A 179 -3.80 10.27 -13.99
CA ALA A 179 -5.12 10.83 -14.20
C ALA A 179 -5.14 12.35 -13.96
N MET A 180 -4.55 12.83 -12.86
CA MET A 180 -4.45 14.26 -12.56
C MET A 180 -3.63 15.01 -13.60
N PHE A 181 -2.53 14.42 -14.07
CA PHE A 181 -1.70 15.04 -15.11
C PHE A 181 -2.42 15.08 -16.46
N ALA A 182 -3.13 14.02 -16.83
CA ALA A 182 -3.94 13.96 -18.04
C ALA A 182 -5.06 15.01 -18.02
N GLU A 183 -5.86 15.06 -16.94
CA GLU A 183 -6.91 16.09 -16.77
C GLU A 183 -6.32 17.51 -16.80
N GLY A 184 -5.15 17.72 -16.19
CA GLY A 184 -4.47 19.01 -16.20
C GLY A 184 -3.96 19.44 -17.58
N GLN A 185 -3.59 18.49 -18.46
CA GLN A 185 -3.13 18.80 -19.81
C GLN A 185 -4.26 18.94 -20.82
N THR A 186 -5.26 18.05 -20.79
CA THR A 186 -6.35 18.07 -21.77
C THR A 186 -7.43 19.07 -21.38
N GLY A 187 -7.55 19.42 -20.10
CA GLY A 187 -8.64 20.25 -19.60
C GLY A 187 -10.01 19.55 -19.66
N GLU A 188 -10.01 18.25 -19.91
CA GLU A 188 -11.20 17.39 -20.07
C GLU A 188 -11.21 16.35 -18.96
N THR A 189 -12.41 15.93 -18.55
CA THR A 189 -12.57 14.85 -17.57
C THR A 189 -12.13 13.53 -18.19
N LEU A 190 -11.77 12.56 -17.34
CA LEU A 190 -11.35 11.24 -17.83
C LEU A 190 -12.45 10.58 -18.71
N ALA A 191 -13.73 10.75 -18.38
CA ALA A 191 -14.84 10.30 -19.23
C ALA A 191 -14.83 10.96 -20.62
N GLN A 192 -14.64 12.28 -20.67
CA GLN A 192 -14.58 13.04 -21.93
C GLN A 192 -13.37 12.62 -22.78
N GLN A 193 -12.23 12.36 -22.16
CA GLN A 193 -11.05 11.84 -22.87
C GLN A 193 -11.35 10.47 -23.52
N PHE A 194 -12.04 9.56 -22.82
CA PHE A 194 -12.43 8.26 -23.36
C PHE A 194 -13.44 8.38 -24.51
N GLU A 195 -14.40 9.30 -24.41
CA GLU A 195 -15.34 9.59 -25.50
C GLU A 195 -14.62 10.16 -26.73
N ASN A 196 -13.69 11.09 -26.54
CA ASN A 196 -12.90 11.69 -27.62
C ASN A 196 -11.96 10.69 -28.31
N LEU A 197 -11.43 9.72 -27.56
CA LEU A 197 -10.61 8.62 -28.10
C LEU A 197 -11.42 7.63 -28.96
N SER A 198 -12.74 7.51 -28.72
CA SER A 198 -13.60 6.54 -29.41
C SER A 198 -13.99 6.95 -30.84
N PHE A 199 -13.70 8.19 -31.28
CA PHE A 199 -14.14 8.73 -32.59
C PHE A 199 -13.02 8.87 -33.65
N SER A 200 -11.80 8.40 -33.38
CA SER A 200 -10.68 8.45 -34.35
C SER A 200 -10.24 7.09 -34.89
N ILE A 201 -11.09 6.06 -34.82
CA ILE A 201 -10.92 4.81 -35.58
C ILE A 201 -11.81 4.90 -36.83
N VAL A 202 -11.33 5.62 -37.84
CA VAL A 202 -11.75 5.49 -39.25
C VAL A 202 -10.49 5.33 -40.08
#